data_AF-A0AAW3ZKT7-F1
#
_entry.id   AF-A0AAW3ZKT7-F1
#
_cell.length_a   1.000
_cell.length_b   1.000
_cell.length_c   1.000
_cell.angle_alpha   90.00
_cell.angle_beta   90.00
_cell.angle_gamma   90.00
#
_symmetry.space_group_name_H-M   'P 1'
#
loop_
_entity.id
_entity.type
_entity.pdbx_description
1 polymer ?
#
loop_
_entity_poly.entity_id
_entity_poly.type
_entity_poly.pdbx_seq_one_letter_code
_entity_poly.pdbx_strand_id
1 'polypeptide(L)'
;MIDDPIADLIARLLAQRWLPREDDGVRRALLDEAFREELDRRLAACGMSLREHPYAAHVTLGLGRGSERAVFAQDQGWLSNNLQLDRDAIALLVILWALIILPKRQRQRERQDADAAAAQQSQMFGEAKPIPLQVGVAPSIAERTLLADFSERLGGRMRINVNLGVLARHGFIQRRGGEISEGPLLDLAFDYERTSRRIMDGALSELLAQQPTSDADSETQSKTVEPTDV
;
A
#
# COMPACT_ATOMS: atom_id res chain seq x y z
N MET A 1 31.47 -16.75 10.17
CA MET A 1 30.09 -16.23 10.30
C MET A 1 30.27 -14.75 10.56
N ILE A 2 29.93 -13.91 9.59
CA ILE A 2 30.16 -12.46 9.72
C ILE A 2 29.02 -11.95 10.59
N ASP A 3 29.29 -11.67 11.86
CA ASP A 3 28.33 -11.16 12.85
C ASP A 3 28.02 -9.67 12.60
N ASP A 4 27.59 -9.33 11.39
CA ASP A 4 27.13 -7.98 11.05
C ASP A 4 25.59 -7.95 11.14
N PRO A 5 25.03 -7.38 12.22
CA PRO A 5 23.58 -7.35 12.44
C PRO A 5 22.82 -6.52 11.40
N ILE A 6 23.47 -5.55 10.76
CA ILE A 6 22.84 -4.73 9.72
C ILE A 6 22.77 -5.52 8.41
N ALA A 7 23.84 -6.24 8.07
CA ALA A 7 23.85 -7.11 6.90
C ALA A 7 22.82 -8.23 7.03
N ASP A 8 22.70 -8.85 8.21
CA ASP A 8 21.67 -9.85 8.49
C ASP A 8 20.25 -9.28 8.36
N LEU A 9 19.99 -8.10 8.93
CA LEU A 9 18.68 -7.44 8.79
C LEU A 9 18.33 -7.16 7.33
N ILE A 10 19.28 -6.64 6.54
CA ILE A 10 19.08 -6.40 5.10
C ILE A 10 18.78 -7.72 4.38
N ALA A 11 19.55 -8.77 4.65
CA ALA A 11 19.33 -10.09 4.04
C ALA A 11 17.96 -10.67 4.38
N ARG A 12 17.53 -10.55 5.65
CA ARG A 12 16.20 -11.00 6.11
C ARG A 12 15.08 -10.19 5.44
N LEU A 13 15.22 -8.87 5.36
CA LEU A 13 14.25 -8.01 4.66
C LEU A 13 14.15 -8.32 3.16
N LEU A 14 15.27 -8.64 2.50
CA LEU A 14 15.28 -9.06 1.10
C LEU A 14 14.62 -10.44 0.91
N ALA A 15 14.91 -11.40 1.79
CA ALA A 15 14.39 -12.77 1.68
C ALA A 15 12.89 -12.86 2.00
N GLN A 16 12.44 -12.16 3.04
CA GLN A 16 11.04 -12.24 3.53
C GLN A 16 10.15 -11.14 2.94
N ARG A 17 10.74 -10.17 2.23
CA ARG A 17 10.10 -9.00 1.61
C ARG A 17 9.46 -8.01 2.60
N TRP A 18 9.03 -8.44 3.77
CA TRP A 18 8.60 -7.58 4.89
C TRP A 18 8.90 -8.25 6.23
N LEU A 19 9.14 -7.44 7.26
CA LEU A 19 9.32 -7.91 8.64
C LEU A 19 8.36 -7.18 9.59
N PRO A 20 7.86 -7.85 10.64
CA PRO A 20 7.06 -7.19 11.67
C PRO A 20 7.91 -6.19 12.46
N ARG A 21 7.29 -5.10 12.94
CA ARG A 21 7.99 -4.13 13.81
C ARG A 21 8.44 -4.71 15.15
N GLU A 22 7.86 -5.85 15.55
CA GLU A 22 8.23 -6.59 16.75
C GLU A 22 9.55 -7.35 16.59
N ASP A 23 10.09 -7.53 15.37
CA ASP A 23 11.39 -8.18 15.16
C ASP A 23 12.52 -7.37 15.83
N ASP A 24 13.47 -8.06 16.49
CA ASP A 24 14.56 -7.39 17.23
C ASP A 24 15.42 -6.48 16.36
N GLY A 25 15.71 -6.90 15.12
CA GLY A 25 16.52 -6.12 14.18
C GLY A 25 15.77 -4.89 13.68
N VAL A 26 14.48 -5.03 13.39
CA VAL A 26 13.62 -3.91 12.99
C VAL A 26 13.45 -2.94 14.16
N ARG A 27 13.14 -3.43 15.36
CA ARG A 27 12.97 -2.60 16.56
C ARG A 27 14.23 -1.79 16.85
N ARG A 28 15.41 -2.41 16.70
CA ARG A 28 16.68 -1.71 16.84
C ARG A 28 16.84 -0.61 15.77
N ALA A 29 16.55 -0.90 14.50
CA ALA A 29 16.59 0.10 13.42
C ALA A 29 15.60 1.28 13.60
N LEU A 30 14.60 1.13 14.46
CA LEU A 30 13.60 2.16 14.76
C LEU A 30 13.91 2.98 16.02
N LEU A 31 14.75 2.46 16.92
CA LEU A 31 15.03 3.06 18.22
C LEU A 31 16.49 3.56 18.35
N ASP A 32 17.42 2.94 17.63
CA ASP A 32 18.86 3.24 17.66
C ASP A 32 19.24 4.06 16.42
N GLU A 33 19.53 5.35 16.62
CA GLU A 33 19.85 6.30 15.55
C GLU A 33 21.13 5.91 14.80
N ALA A 34 22.18 5.49 15.51
CA ALA A 34 23.45 5.14 14.87
C ALA A 34 23.31 3.88 14.00
N PHE A 35 22.53 2.91 14.47
CA PHE A 35 22.20 1.72 13.68
C PHE A 35 21.36 2.08 12.45
N ARG A 36 20.42 3.01 12.61
CA ARG A 36 19.55 3.50 11.52
C ARG A 36 20.35 4.24 10.44
N GLU A 37 21.21 5.17 10.82
CA GLU A 37 22.06 5.91 9.88
C GLU A 37 22.97 4.96 9.08
N GLU A 38 23.55 3.97 9.76
CA GLU A 38 24.39 2.96 9.10
C GLU A 38 23.56 2.11 8.13
N LEU A 39 22.37 1.64 8.53
CA LEU A 39 21.44 0.91 7.66
C LEU A 39 21.05 1.74 6.43
N ASP A 40 20.61 2.98 6.61
CA ASP A 40 20.14 3.84 5.52
C ASP A 40 21.26 4.16 4.53
N ARG A 41 22.48 4.43 5.01
CA ARG A 41 23.63 4.66 4.13
C ARG A 41 23.99 3.42 3.31
N ARG A 42 23.90 2.20 3.87
CA ARG A 42 24.14 0.95 3.11
C ARG A 42 23.04 0.68 2.09
N LEU A 43 21.78 0.90 2.45
CA LEU A 43 20.65 0.79 1.52
C LEU A 43 20.77 1.81 0.39
N ALA A 44 21.12 3.06 0.70
CA ALA A 44 21.30 4.12 -0.28
C ALA A 44 22.44 3.84 -1.26
N ALA A 45 23.54 3.23 -0.80
CA ALA A 45 24.64 2.80 -1.67
C ALA A 45 24.19 1.76 -2.72
N CYS A 46 23.14 0.99 -2.41
CA CYS A 46 22.51 0.04 -3.33
C CYS A 46 21.27 0.60 -4.04
N GLY A 47 20.98 1.90 -3.92
CA GLY A 47 19.79 2.52 -4.52
C GLY A 47 18.47 2.11 -3.86
N MET A 48 18.50 1.59 -2.64
CA MET A 48 17.33 1.18 -1.86
C MET A 48 17.06 2.15 -0.70
N SER A 49 15.89 2.02 -0.09
CA SER A 49 15.47 2.78 1.10
C SER A 49 14.57 1.91 1.97
N LEU A 50 14.66 2.11 3.28
CA LEU A 50 13.73 1.50 4.23
C LEU A 50 12.37 2.20 4.11
N ARG A 51 11.31 1.42 3.95
CA ARG A 51 9.93 1.91 3.90
C ARG A 51 9.25 1.56 5.22
N GLU A 52 9.02 2.60 6.01
CA GLU A 52 8.33 2.52 7.27
C GLU A 52 7.25 3.59 7.39
N HIS A 53 6.31 3.37 8.31
CA HIS A 53 5.29 4.33 8.66
C HIS A 53 4.99 4.19 10.16
N PRO A 54 4.75 5.29 10.92
CA PRO A 54 4.59 5.25 12.37
C PRO A 54 3.51 4.29 12.87
N TYR A 55 2.48 4.08 12.03
CA TYR A 55 1.33 3.28 12.37
C TYR A 55 1.19 1.97 11.57
N ALA A 56 2.18 1.63 10.74
CA ALA A 56 2.22 0.35 10.05
C ALA A 56 2.71 -0.74 11.00
N ALA A 57 2.18 -1.95 10.92
CA ALA A 57 2.66 -3.08 11.75
C ALA A 57 3.95 -3.72 11.21
N HIS A 58 4.30 -3.43 9.95
CA HIS A 58 5.42 -4.03 9.23
C HIS A 58 6.34 -2.96 8.65
N VAL A 59 7.54 -3.40 8.27
CA VAL A 59 8.55 -2.60 7.56
C VAL A 59 9.01 -3.39 6.33
N THR A 60 9.34 -2.69 5.25
CA THR A 60 9.82 -3.30 4.00
C THR A 60 10.93 -2.46 3.39
N LEU A 61 11.58 -2.98 2.35
CA LEU A 61 12.53 -2.25 1.52
C LEU A 61 11.83 -1.80 0.23
N GLY A 62 12.25 -0.65 -0.29
CA GLY A 62 11.85 -0.20 -1.62
C GLY A 62 13.00 0.51 -2.33
N LEU A 63 12.84 0.77 -3.62
CA LEU A 63 13.83 1.58 -4.35
C LEU A 63 13.87 2.99 -3.77
N GLY A 64 15.07 3.56 -3.72
CA GLY A 64 15.30 4.96 -3.43
C GLY A 64 14.94 5.82 -4.65
N ARG A 65 14.46 7.03 -4.41
CA ARG A 65 13.93 7.93 -5.45
C ARG A 65 14.88 8.20 -6.62
N GLY A 66 16.19 8.24 -6.35
CA GLY A 66 17.20 8.43 -7.39
C GLY A 66 17.32 7.24 -8.36
N SER A 67 17.01 6.03 -7.91
CA SER A 67 17.13 4.80 -8.70
C SER A 67 15.82 4.42 -9.41
N GLU A 68 14.67 4.89 -8.91
CA GLU A 68 13.34 4.62 -9.49
C GLU A 68 13.31 4.89 -11.00
N ARG A 69 13.80 6.06 -11.45
CA ARG A 69 13.77 6.44 -12.87
C ARG A 69 14.64 5.55 -13.75
N ALA A 70 15.79 5.10 -13.26
CA ALA A 70 16.70 4.24 -14.02
C ALA A 70 16.18 2.80 -14.15
N VAL A 71 15.43 2.33 -13.15
CA VAL A 71 14.84 0.98 -13.14
C VAL A 71 13.54 0.94 -13.93
N PHE A 72 12.66 1.92 -13.76
CA PHE A 72 11.35 1.93 -14.44
C PHE A 72 11.38 2.44 -15.87
N ALA A 73 12.41 3.18 -16.29
CA ALA A 73 12.53 3.63 -17.68
C ALA A 73 13.01 2.54 -18.66
N GLN A 74 13.42 1.36 -18.16
CA GLN A 74 13.90 0.27 -19.02
C GLN A 74 12.79 -0.64 -19.54
N ASP A 75 11.63 -0.64 -18.89
CA ASP A 75 10.48 -1.43 -19.33
C ASP A 75 9.50 -0.52 -20.11
N GLN A 76 9.09 -0.94 -21.30
CA GLN A 76 8.04 -0.26 -22.07
C GLN A 76 6.65 -0.52 -21.48
N GLY A 77 6.56 -1.38 -20.46
CA GLY A 77 5.41 -1.51 -19.58
C GLY A 77 5.27 -0.30 -18.64
N TRP A 78 4.05 0.19 -18.47
CA TRP A 78 3.64 1.31 -17.62
C TRP A 78 3.85 1.07 -16.10
N LEU A 79 4.97 0.49 -15.68
CA LEU A 79 5.35 0.25 -14.29
C LEU A 79 5.89 1.55 -13.69
N SER A 80 4.97 2.46 -13.35
CA SER A 80 5.29 3.79 -12.82
C SER A 80 5.59 3.83 -11.31
N ASN A 81 5.71 2.67 -10.66
CA ASN A 81 5.86 2.60 -9.20
C ASN A 81 6.62 1.33 -8.75
N ASN A 82 7.22 1.43 -7.56
CA ASN A 82 7.90 0.36 -6.81
C ASN A 82 7.08 -0.91 -6.54
N LEU A 83 5.78 -0.86 -6.83
CA LEU A 83 4.84 -1.94 -6.57
C LEU A 83 4.72 -2.93 -7.73
N GLN A 84 5.29 -2.60 -8.90
CA GLN A 84 5.17 -3.39 -10.13
C GLN A 84 3.71 -3.75 -10.49
N LEU A 85 2.80 -2.79 -10.31
CA LEU A 85 1.38 -2.97 -10.58
C LEU A 85 0.97 -2.20 -11.83
N ASP A 86 0.09 -2.79 -12.63
CA ASP A 86 -0.57 -2.10 -13.74
C ASP A 86 -1.50 -0.98 -13.23
N ARG A 87 -1.84 -0.03 -14.11
CA ARG A 87 -2.67 1.13 -13.76
C ARG A 87 -3.98 0.74 -13.07
N ASP A 88 -4.65 -0.30 -13.54
CA ASP A 88 -5.92 -0.78 -12.96
C ASP A 88 -5.73 -1.38 -11.57
N ALA A 89 -4.64 -2.13 -11.38
CA ALA A 89 -4.31 -2.73 -10.09
C ALA A 89 -3.92 -1.64 -9.07
N ILE A 90 -3.24 -0.57 -9.52
CA ILE A 90 -2.98 0.62 -8.70
C ILE A 90 -4.29 1.31 -8.33
N ALA A 91 -5.21 1.53 -9.28
CA ALA A 91 -6.49 2.17 -9.00
C ALA A 91 -7.31 1.39 -7.96
N LEU A 92 -7.39 0.07 -8.13
CA LEU A 92 -8.02 -0.82 -7.15
C LEU A 92 -7.32 -0.77 -5.79
N LEU A 93 -5.98 -0.76 -5.77
CA LEU A 93 -5.20 -0.65 -4.53
C LEU A 93 -5.48 0.66 -3.80
N VAL A 94 -5.59 1.78 -4.51
CA VAL A 94 -5.93 3.09 -3.92
C VAL A 94 -7.34 3.07 -3.33
N ILE A 95 -8.32 2.46 -4.01
CA ILE A 95 -9.68 2.31 -3.49
C ILE A 95 -9.69 1.47 -2.22
N LEU A 96 -9.04 0.31 -2.24
CA LEU A 96 -8.93 -0.55 -1.06
C LEU A 96 -8.22 0.13 0.10
N TRP A 97 -7.15 0.87 -0.20
CA TRP A 97 -6.45 1.68 0.79
C TRP A 97 -7.37 2.74 1.40
N ALA A 98 -8.14 3.46 0.58
CA ALA A 98 -9.08 4.47 1.06
C ALA A 98 -10.18 3.87 1.96
N LEU A 99 -10.74 2.71 1.58
CA LEU A 99 -11.82 2.07 2.32
C LEU A 99 -11.36 1.38 3.61
N ILE A 100 -10.12 0.87 3.67
CA ILE A 100 -9.60 0.14 4.83
C ILE A 100 -8.80 1.07 5.75
N ILE A 101 -7.85 1.84 5.19
CA ILE A 101 -6.88 2.61 5.96
C ILE A 101 -7.47 3.93 6.48
N LEU A 102 -8.24 4.69 5.70
CA LEU A 102 -8.80 5.96 6.18
C LEU A 102 -9.71 5.76 7.41
N PRO A 103 -10.70 4.84 7.40
CA PRO A 103 -11.55 4.63 8.57
C PRO A 103 -10.79 4.07 9.76
N LYS A 104 -9.78 3.21 9.52
CA LYS A 104 -8.88 2.70 10.58
C LYS A 104 -8.14 3.87 11.25
N ARG A 105 -7.62 4.81 10.47
CA ARG A 105 -6.85 5.98 10.96
C ARG A 105 -7.73 6.99 11.68
N GLN A 106 -8.95 7.22 11.20
CA GLN A 106 -9.91 8.05 11.90
C GLN A 106 -10.24 7.46 13.29
N ARG A 107 -10.53 6.17 13.37
CA ARG A 107 -10.79 5.50 14.66
C ARG A 107 -9.58 5.49 15.58
N GLN A 108 -8.36 5.38 15.04
CA GLN A 108 -7.14 5.46 15.84
C GLN A 108 -6.95 6.84 16.44
N ARG A 109 -7.22 7.92 15.68
CA ARG A 109 -7.16 9.30 16.18
C ARG A 109 -8.21 9.56 17.26
N GLU A 110 -9.46 9.21 17.01
CA GLU A 110 -10.55 9.35 18.00
C GLU A 110 -10.24 8.60 19.30
N ARG A 111 -9.62 7.41 19.22
CA ARG A 111 -9.15 6.66 20.39
C ARG A 111 -7.97 7.31 21.09
N GLN A 112 -6.99 7.82 20.35
CA GLN A 112 -5.85 8.54 20.93
C GLN A 112 -6.31 9.82 21.65
N ASP A 113 -7.28 10.54 21.09
CA ASP A 113 -7.87 11.73 21.71
C ASP A 113 -8.67 11.36 22.97
N ALA A 114 -9.43 10.26 22.93
CA ALA A 114 -10.15 9.74 24.10
C ALA A 114 -9.19 9.26 25.19
N ASP A 115 -8.11 8.55 24.83
CA ASP A 115 -7.07 8.10 25.76
C ASP A 115 -6.27 9.29 26.30
N ALA A 116 -6.01 10.32 25.51
CA ALA A 116 -5.38 11.56 25.97
C ALA A 116 -6.28 12.35 26.93
N ALA A 117 -7.59 12.42 26.66
CA ALA A 117 -8.57 13.01 27.57
C ALA A 117 -8.70 12.21 28.87
N ALA A 118 -8.73 10.87 28.77
CA ALA A 118 -8.74 9.98 29.93
C ALA A 118 -7.41 10.03 30.71
N ALA A 119 -6.27 10.22 30.04
CA ALA A 119 -4.97 10.41 30.67
C ALA A 119 -4.85 11.77 31.36
N GLN A 120 -5.43 12.84 30.80
CA GLN A 120 -5.57 14.13 31.48
C GLN A 120 -6.43 14.00 32.74
N GLN A 121 -7.47 13.16 32.71
CA GLN A 121 -8.31 12.87 33.88
C GLN A 121 -7.63 11.91 34.88
N SER A 122 -6.83 10.95 34.40
CA SER A 122 -6.08 9.97 35.20
C SER A 122 -4.78 10.54 35.77
N GLN A 123 -4.30 11.70 35.31
CA GLN A 123 -3.22 12.44 35.97
C GLN A 123 -3.58 12.90 37.39
N MET A 124 -4.86 12.80 37.80
CA MET A 124 -5.28 12.96 39.20
C MET A 124 -5.10 11.68 40.05
N PHE A 125 -4.81 10.52 39.45
CA PHE A 125 -4.58 9.24 40.13
C PHE A 125 -3.44 8.49 39.44
N GLY A 126 -2.22 8.74 39.89
CA GLY A 126 -1.00 8.24 39.27
C GLY A 126 -0.98 6.72 39.08
N GLU A 127 -0.78 6.31 37.83
CA GLU A 127 0.11 5.23 37.39
C GLU A 127 0.14 5.26 35.85
N ALA A 128 1.28 5.66 35.28
CA ALA A 128 1.46 5.73 33.84
C ALA A 128 1.45 4.32 33.23
N LYS A 129 0.26 3.82 32.88
CA LYS A 129 0.14 2.58 32.11
C LYS A 129 0.62 2.86 30.69
N PRO A 130 1.68 2.20 30.20
CA PRO A 130 2.16 2.40 28.84
C PRO A 130 1.03 2.09 27.86
N ILE A 131 0.83 3.00 26.91
CA ILE A 131 -0.22 2.93 25.89
C ILE A 131 -0.15 1.56 25.23
N PRO A 132 -1.17 0.69 25.40
CA PRO A 132 -1.20 -0.57 24.69
C PRO A 132 -1.31 -0.27 23.20
N LEU A 133 -0.26 -0.58 22.43
CA LEU A 133 -0.32 -0.63 20.97
C LEU A 133 -1.13 -1.87 20.56
N GLN A 134 -2.40 -1.90 20.95
CA GLN A 134 -3.30 -3.00 20.64
C GLN A 134 -3.63 -2.93 19.16
N VAL A 135 -3.25 -4.00 18.44
CA VAL A 135 -3.58 -4.28 17.05
C VAL A 135 -5.11 -4.33 16.93
N GLY A 136 -5.73 -3.17 16.73
CA GLY A 136 -7.17 -3.08 16.49
C GLY A 136 -7.53 -3.94 15.28
N VAL A 137 -8.56 -4.77 15.43
CA VAL A 137 -9.12 -5.63 14.37
C VAL A 137 -9.18 -4.81 13.08
N ALA A 138 -8.38 -5.22 12.10
CA ALA A 138 -8.31 -4.52 10.82
C ALA A 138 -9.72 -4.55 10.20
N PRO A 139 -10.27 -3.40 9.77
CA PRO A 139 -11.58 -3.39 9.14
C PRO A 139 -11.54 -4.30 7.90
N SER A 140 -12.43 -5.29 7.85
CA SER A 140 -12.61 -6.14 6.68
C SER A 140 -13.75 -5.60 5.81
N ILE A 141 -13.61 -5.76 4.51
CA ILE A 141 -14.60 -5.35 3.52
C ILE A 141 -15.11 -6.60 2.81
N ALA A 142 -16.43 -6.73 2.67
CA ALA A 142 -17.01 -7.82 1.90
C ALA A 142 -16.72 -7.60 0.40
N GLU A 143 -16.13 -8.61 -0.25
CA GLU A 143 -15.75 -8.54 -1.67
C GLU A 143 -16.96 -8.27 -2.57
N ARG A 144 -18.14 -8.76 -2.18
CA ARG A 144 -19.41 -8.51 -2.87
C ARG A 144 -19.79 -7.02 -2.91
N THR A 145 -19.51 -6.27 -1.85
CA THR A 145 -19.80 -4.82 -1.77
C THR A 145 -18.87 -4.05 -2.69
N LEU A 146 -17.57 -4.39 -2.67
CA LEU A 146 -16.59 -3.81 -3.59
C LEU A 146 -16.98 -4.03 -5.07
N LEU A 147 -17.46 -5.22 -5.40
CA LEU A 147 -17.92 -5.53 -6.75
C LEU A 147 -19.21 -4.79 -7.11
N ALA A 148 -20.14 -4.62 -6.17
CA ALA A 148 -21.38 -3.87 -6.42
C ALA A 148 -21.09 -2.39 -6.71
N ASP A 149 -20.17 -1.78 -5.96
CA ASP A 149 -19.94 -0.33 -6.02
C ASP A 149 -18.95 0.09 -7.14
N PHE A 150 -18.00 -0.79 -7.49
CA PHE A 150 -16.87 -0.41 -8.36
C PHE A 150 -16.70 -1.27 -9.62
N SER A 151 -17.52 -2.31 -9.85
CA SER A 151 -17.35 -3.19 -11.02
C SER A 151 -17.44 -2.45 -12.36
N GLU A 152 -18.41 -1.55 -12.53
CA GLU A 152 -18.56 -0.81 -13.78
C GLU A 152 -17.40 0.17 -14.03
N ARG A 153 -16.80 0.72 -12.97
CA ARG A 153 -15.73 1.73 -13.06
C ARG A 153 -14.32 1.13 -13.23
N LEU A 154 -14.13 -0.14 -12.89
CA LEU A 154 -12.81 -0.82 -12.91
C LEU A 154 -12.71 -1.91 -13.99
N GLY A 155 -13.52 -1.82 -15.05
CA GLY A 155 -13.45 -2.74 -16.19
C GLY A 155 -14.12 -4.10 -15.94
N GLY A 156 -15.09 -4.16 -15.03
CA GLY A 156 -15.93 -5.33 -14.80
C GLY A 156 -15.45 -6.28 -13.70
N ARG A 157 -16.33 -7.21 -13.33
CA ARG A 157 -16.09 -8.19 -12.25
C ARG A 157 -14.87 -9.08 -12.49
N MET A 158 -14.57 -9.42 -13.73
CA MET A 158 -13.44 -10.30 -14.08
C MET A 158 -12.09 -9.61 -13.83
N ARG A 159 -11.90 -8.38 -14.32
CA ARG A 159 -10.68 -7.58 -14.10
C ARG A 159 -10.43 -7.33 -12.62
N ILE A 160 -11.46 -6.97 -11.85
CA ILE A 160 -11.32 -6.81 -10.39
C ILE A 160 -10.84 -8.12 -9.75
N ASN A 161 -11.40 -9.27 -10.09
CA ASN A 161 -11.00 -10.54 -9.50
C ASN A 161 -9.54 -10.91 -9.80
N VAL A 162 -9.09 -10.66 -11.03
CA VAL A 162 -7.67 -10.85 -11.41
C VAL A 162 -6.77 -9.94 -10.59
N ASN A 163 -7.11 -8.65 -10.51
CA ASN A 163 -6.33 -7.67 -9.76
C ASN A 163 -6.34 -7.97 -8.26
N LEU A 164 -7.45 -8.42 -7.67
CA LEU A 164 -7.50 -8.89 -6.28
C LEU A 164 -6.57 -10.09 -6.05
N GLY A 165 -6.46 -11.00 -7.02
CA GLY A 165 -5.50 -12.10 -6.99
C GLY A 165 -4.06 -11.61 -7.00
N VAL A 166 -3.73 -10.66 -7.88
CA VAL A 166 -2.41 -10.00 -7.95
C VAL A 166 -2.10 -9.33 -6.61
N LEU A 167 -2.97 -8.46 -6.10
CA LEU A 167 -2.79 -7.74 -4.83
C LEU A 167 -2.62 -8.68 -3.64
N ALA A 168 -3.34 -9.80 -3.59
CA ALA A 168 -3.17 -10.81 -2.55
C ALA A 168 -1.81 -11.49 -2.62
N ARG A 169 -1.34 -11.88 -3.82
CA ARG A 169 0.00 -12.46 -4.01
C ARG A 169 1.12 -11.48 -3.63
N HIS A 170 0.94 -10.20 -3.96
CA HIS A 170 1.86 -9.14 -3.54
C HIS A 170 1.68 -8.75 -2.07
N GLY A 171 0.84 -9.40 -1.27
CA GLY A 171 0.74 -9.17 0.18
C GLY A 171 0.15 -7.81 0.57
N PHE A 172 -0.51 -7.10 -0.34
CA PHE A 172 -1.26 -5.89 -0.01
C PHE A 172 -2.58 -6.22 0.67
N ILE A 173 -3.19 -7.35 0.35
CA ILE A 173 -4.46 -7.77 0.96
C ILE A 173 -4.41 -9.24 1.38
N GLN A 174 -5.28 -9.60 2.31
CA GLN A 174 -5.60 -11.00 2.61
C GLN A 174 -7.07 -11.25 2.27
N ARG A 175 -7.34 -12.36 1.57
CA ARG A 175 -8.69 -12.79 1.21
C ARG A 175 -9.05 -14.02 2.02
N ARG A 176 -10.11 -13.93 2.84
CA ARG A 176 -10.61 -15.06 3.64
C ARG A 176 -12.13 -15.05 3.61
N GLY A 177 -12.76 -16.14 3.16
CA GLY A 177 -14.22 -16.30 3.23
C GLY A 177 -15.03 -15.27 2.45
N GLY A 178 -14.46 -14.62 1.42
CA GLY A 178 -15.13 -13.53 0.68
C GLY A 178 -15.05 -12.17 1.38
N GLU A 179 -14.26 -12.06 2.44
CA GLU A 179 -13.82 -10.79 3.03
C GLU A 179 -12.39 -10.47 2.63
N ILE A 180 -12.15 -9.18 2.41
CA ILE A 180 -10.86 -8.58 2.12
C ILE A 180 -10.42 -7.85 3.38
N SER A 181 -9.28 -8.26 3.94
CA SER A 181 -8.63 -7.57 5.04
C SER A 181 -7.28 -7.00 4.61
N GLU A 182 -6.78 -6.07 5.40
CA GLU A 182 -5.45 -5.49 5.25
C GLU A 182 -4.36 -6.56 5.21
N GLY A 183 -3.44 -6.43 4.24
CA GLY A 183 -2.19 -7.18 4.21
C GLY A 183 -1.01 -6.35 4.73
N PRO A 184 0.13 -7.00 5.03
CA PRO A 184 1.31 -6.36 5.61
C PRO A 184 1.82 -5.11 4.89
N LEU A 185 1.61 -5.02 3.58
CA LEU A 185 2.12 -3.94 2.74
C LEU A 185 1.11 -2.84 2.44
N LEU A 186 -0.18 -3.00 2.78
CA LEU A 186 -1.19 -2.00 2.44
C LEU A 186 -0.89 -0.65 3.10
N ASP A 187 -0.55 -0.67 4.38
CA ASP A 187 -0.22 0.51 5.17
C ASP A 187 1.10 1.17 4.71
N LEU A 188 1.97 0.43 4.00
CA LEU A 188 3.25 0.90 3.49
C LEU A 188 3.21 1.31 2.02
N ALA A 189 2.14 0.93 1.29
CA ALA A 189 2.03 1.15 -0.15
C ALA A 189 2.00 2.64 -0.51
N PHE A 190 1.44 3.47 0.36
CA PHE A 190 1.26 4.90 0.14
C PHE A 190 1.62 5.71 1.38
N ASP A 191 2.20 6.90 1.13
CA ASP A 191 2.35 7.93 2.15
C ASP A 191 0.97 8.45 2.56
N TYR A 192 0.60 8.27 3.83
CA TYR A 192 -0.72 8.63 4.35
C TYR A 192 -0.99 10.13 4.25
N GLU A 193 -0.08 10.99 4.68
CA GLU A 193 -0.31 12.45 4.71
C GLU A 193 -0.49 13.00 3.29
N ARG A 194 0.31 12.52 2.34
CA ARG A 194 0.21 12.95 0.95
C ARG A 194 -1.02 12.39 0.26
N THR A 195 -1.31 11.11 0.45
CA THR A 195 -2.37 10.40 -0.29
C THR A 195 -3.74 10.73 0.27
N SER A 196 -3.90 10.84 1.59
CA SER A 196 -5.16 11.22 2.23
C SER A 196 -5.62 12.62 1.81
N ARG A 197 -4.73 13.62 1.81
CA ARG A 197 -5.03 14.98 1.33
C ARG A 197 -5.50 14.96 -0.11
N ARG A 198 -4.76 14.32 -1.02
CA ARG A 198 -5.14 14.21 -2.44
C ARG A 198 -6.49 13.52 -2.65
N ILE A 199 -6.79 12.48 -1.87
CA ILE A 199 -8.09 11.80 -1.95
C ILE A 199 -9.21 12.71 -1.42
N MET A 200 -8.99 13.38 -0.28
CA MET A 200 -9.95 14.32 0.32
C MET A 200 -10.21 15.54 -0.59
N ASP A 201 -9.18 16.00 -1.31
CA ASP A 201 -9.26 17.11 -2.27
C ASP A 201 -9.94 16.70 -3.60
N GLY A 202 -10.42 15.45 -3.72
CA GLY A 202 -11.23 15.00 -4.86
C GLY A 202 -10.44 14.42 -6.04
N ALA A 203 -9.11 14.36 -5.98
CA ALA A 203 -8.27 13.85 -7.08
C ALA A 203 -8.53 12.37 -7.39
N LEU A 204 -9.04 11.60 -6.43
CA LEU A 204 -9.46 10.21 -6.66
C LEU A 204 -10.67 10.13 -7.61
N SER A 205 -11.65 11.03 -7.46
CA SER A 205 -12.82 11.10 -8.33
C SER A 205 -12.43 11.51 -9.74
N GLU A 206 -11.46 12.43 -9.88
CA GLU A 206 -10.91 12.82 -11.19
C GLU A 206 -10.16 11.67 -11.87
N LEU A 207 -9.34 10.91 -11.13
CA LEU A 207 -8.64 9.74 -11.66
C LEU A 207 -9.59 8.63 -12.11
N LEU A 208 -10.68 8.42 -11.36
CA LEU A 208 -11.71 7.44 -11.68
C LEU A 208 -12.56 7.87 -12.89
N ALA A 209 -12.78 9.18 -13.06
CA ALA A 209 -13.44 9.76 -14.24
C ALA A 209 -12.53 9.78 -15.48
N GLN A 210 -11.22 9.86 -15.30
CA GLN A 210 -10.20 9.78 -16.36
C GLN A 210 -9.86 8.34 -16.78
N GLN A 211 -10.60 7.33 -16.32
CA GLN A 211 -10.57 6.00 -16.93
C GLN A 211 -11.39 6.08 -18.21
N PRO A 212 -10.78 6.10 -19.42
CA PRO A 212 -11.56 5.81 -20.61
C PRO A 212 -12.00 4.35 -20.46
N THR A 213 -13.26 4.09 -20.73
CA THR A 213 -13.81 2.76 -20.95
C THR A 213 -13.04 2.11 -22.11
N SER A 214 -11.90 1.49 -21.80
CA SER A 214 -11.13 0.73 -22.78
C SER A 214 -11.86 -0.59 -22.99
N ASP A 215 -12.89 -0.58 -23.85
CA ASP A 215 -13.47 -1.75 -24.53
C ASP A 215 -14.60 -1.32 -25.49
N ALA A 216 -14.37 -0.29 -26.32
CA ALA A 216 -15.38 0.14 -27.31
C ALA A 216 -14.81 0.57 -28.67
N ASP A 217 -13.67 0.04 -29.13
CA ASP A 217 -13.15 0.35 -30.48
C ASP A 217 -12.25 -0.76 -31.09
N SER A 218 -12.57 -2.04 -30.89
CA SER A 218 -11.90 -3.16 -31.59
C SER A 218 -12.74 -3.85 -32.66
N GLU A 219 -13.97 -3.40 -32.95
CA GLU A 219 -14.81 -3.98 -34.00
C GLU A 219 -15.52 -2.90 -34.84
N THR A 220 -14.90 -2.39 -35.91
CA THR A 220 -15.65 -1.90 -37.10
C THR A 220 -14.84 -1.93 -38.41
N GLN A 221 -13.50 -2.08 -38.42
CA GLN A 221 -12.78 -2.23 -39.70
C GLN A 221 -12.67 -3.68 -40.16
N SER A 222 -13.82 -4.30 -40.44
CA SER A 222 -13.90 -5.45 -41.35
C SER A 222 -15.28 -5.49 -42.00
N LYS A 223 -15.26 -5.41 -43.34
CA LYS A 223 -16.37 -5.35 -44.31
C LYS A 223 -17.06 -3.99 -44.45
N THR A 224 -16.77 -3.31 -45.56
CA THR A 224 -17.70 -3.30 -46.72
C THR A 224 -16.91 -3.06 -47.99
N VAL A 225 -16.97 -4.05 -48.87
CA VAL A 225 -16.56 -4.00 -50.28
C VAL A 225 -17.62 -3.20 -51.03
N GLU A 226 -17.23 -2.30 -51.93
CA GLU A 226 -17.99 -2.11 -53.17
C GLU A 226 -17.04 -1.93 -54.37
N PRO A 227 -17.33 -2.61 -55.50
CA PRO A 227 -16.68 -2.40 -56.79
C PRO A 227 -17.36 -1.23 -57.53
N THR A 228 -16.74 -0.70 -58.60
CA THR A 228 -17.37 -0.35 -59.90
C THR A 228 -16.39 0.47 -60.77
N ASP A 229 -16.35 0.11 -62.06
CA ASP A 229 -15.69 0.71 -63.23
C ASP A 229 -15.46 2.23 -63.23
N VAL A 230 -14.30 2.67 -63.76
CA VAL A 230 -14.10 3.30 -65.10
C VAL A 230 -12.66 3.07 -65.56
#